data_AF-A0A428IYE0-F1
#
_entry.id   AF-A0A428IYE0-F1
#
_cell.length_a   1.000
_cell.length_b   1.000
_cell.length_c   1.000
_cell.angle_alpha   90.00
_cell.angle_beta   90.00
_cell.angle_gamma   90.00
#
_symmetry.space_group_name_H-M   'P 1'
#
loop_
_entity.id
_entity.type
_entity.pdbx_description
1 polymer ?
#
loop_
_entity_poly.entity_id
_entity_poly.type
_entity_poly.pdbx_seq_one_letter_code
_entity_poly.pdbx_strand_id
1 'polypeptide(L)'
;MYREKYAQKQAIHLYTIGQSCQQVQEMLLLEGAAPEQAAPLALKYQKLQRLLATEDARKQLKTAGMLRTIGSVFAGGGIMLSLLSLVYLTNHVVLYYGLIGLGVGLIIKSALDKKAAEKMLQQLK
;
A
#
# COMPACT_ATOMS: atom_id res chain seq x y z
N MET A 1 5.80 0.60 -30.15
CA MET A 1 5.83 -0.17 -28.87
C MET A 1 6.26 0.66 -27.64
N TYR A 2 7.30 1.51 -27.72
CA TYR A 2 7.70 2.35 -26.57
C TYR A 2 6.73 3.52 -26.28
N ARG A 3 6.14 4.13 -27.31
CA ARG A 3 5.19 5.25 -27.17
C ARG A 3 3.91 4.89 -26.42
N GLU A 4 3.32 3.73 -26.72
CA GLU A 4 2.08 3.29 -26.04
C GLU A 4 2.30 3.09 -24.54
N LYS A 5 3.41 2.46 -24.15
CA LYS A 5 3.78 2.29 -22.74
C LYS A 5 4.04 3.64 -22.06
N TYR A 6 4.64 4.58 -22.77
CA TYR A 6 4.86 5.93 -22.26
C TYR A 6 3.54 6.68 -22.05
N ALA A 7 2.68 6.73 -23.07
CA ALA A 7 1.37 7.36 -23.01
C ALA A 7 0.48 6.75 -21.92
N GLN A 8 0.53 5.43 -21.75
CA GLN A 8 -0.16 4.73 -20.66
C GLN A 8 0.37 5.16 -19.29
N LYS A 9 1.71 5.18 -19.09
CA LYS A 9 2.30 5.62 -17.81
C LYS A 9 1.93 7.07 -17.49
N GLN A 10 2.00 7.94 -18.49
CA GLN A 10 1.66 9.35 -18.32
C GLN A 10 0.17 9.54 -18.00
N ALA A 11 -0.73 8.81 -18.68
CA ALA A 11 -2.16 8.83 -18.38
C ALA A 11 -2.45 8.36 -16.95
N ILE A 12 -1.83 7.26 -16.49
CA ILE A 12 -1.97 6.77 -15.12
C ILE A 12 -1.46 7.81 -14.12
N HIS A 13 -0.33 8.46 -14.39
CA HIS A 13 0.21 9.53 -13.54
C HIS A 13 -0.77 10.70 -13.44
N LEU A 14 -1.32 11.18 -14.56
CA LEU A 14 -2.31 12.25 -14.60
C LEU A 14 -3.56 11.90 -13.78
N TYR A 15 -4.10 10.69 -13.92
CA TYR A 15 -5.23 10.25 -13.09
C TYR A 15 -4.88 10.15 -11.61
N THR A 16 -3.64 9.81 -11.27
CA THR A 16 -3.18 9.71 -9.87
C THR A 16 -3.13 11.08 -9.20
N ILE A 17 -2.78 12.13 -9.94
CA ILE A 17 -2.78 13.52 -9.44
C ILE A 17 -4.16 14.21 -9.56
N GLY A 18 -5.22 13.47 -9.91
CA GLY A 18 -6.60 13.98 -9.93
C GLY A 18 -7.02 14.69 -11.22
N GLN A 19 -6.29 14.54 -12.32
CA GLN A 19 -6.67 15.12 -13.60
C GLN A 19 -7.91 14.45 -14.19
N SER A 20 -8.68 15.22 -14.95
CA SER A 20 -9.92 14.77 -15.59
C SER A 20 -9.66 13.89 -16.81
N CYS A 21 -10.67 13.12 -17.22
CA CYS A 21 -10.59 12.31 -18.43
C CYS A 21 -10.38 13.16 -19.70
N GLN A 22 -10.87 14.40 -19.72
CA GLN A 22 -10.69 15.35 -20.82
C GLN A 22 -9.21 15.75 -20.96
N GLN A 23 -8.54 16.08 -19.86
CA GLN A 23 -7.11 16.44 -19.87
C GLN A 23 -6.23 15.27 -20.32
N VAL A 24 -6.57 14.04 -19.92
CA VAL A 24 -5.85 12.84 -20.38
C VAL A 24 -6.11 12.59 -21.87
N GLN A 25 -7.33 12.84 -22.36
CA GLN A 25 -7.64 12.76 -23.78
C GLN A 25 -6.85 13.78 -24.60
N GLU A 26 -6.78 15.03 -24.15
CA GLU A 26 -5.96 16.08 -24.79
C GLU A 26 -4.49 15.69 -24.84
N MET A 27 -3.93 15.16 -23.75
CA MET A 27 -2.57 14.62 -23.74
C MET A 27 -2.39 13.50 -24.77
N LEU A 28 -3.35 12.57 -24.88
CA LEU A 28 -3.28 11.49 -25.86
C LEU A 28 -3.35 12.01 -27.31
N LEU A 29 -4.14 13.06 -27.57
CA LEU A 29 -4.18 13.73 -28.87
C LEU A 29 -2.84 14.39 -29.21
N LEU A 30 -2.22 15.09 -28.25
CA LEU A 30 -0.90 15.72 -28.42
C LEU A 30 0.22 14.69 -28.67
N GLU A 31 0.11 13.51 -28.07
CA GLU A 31 1.02 12.37 -28.30
C GLU A 31 0.79 11.67 -29.65
N GLY A 32 -0.21 12.10 -30.42
CA GLY A 32 -0.50 11.61 -31.77
C GLY A 32 -1.50 10.46 -31.83
N ALA A 33 -2.33 10.27 -30.81
CA ALA A 33 -3.46 9.35 -30.91
C ALA A 33 -4.52 9.88 -31.88
N ALA A 34 -5.16 8.99 -32.64
CA ALA A 34 -6.28 9.36 -33.49
C ALA A 34 -7.44 9.92 -32.63
N PRO A 35 -8.15 10.96 -33.09
CA PRO A 35 -9.21 11.60 -32.30
C PRO A 35 -10.35 10.65 -31.92
N GLU A 36 -10.64 9.69 -32.80
CA GLU A 36 -11.63 8.64 -32.56
C GLU A 36 -11.19 7.62 -31.49
N GLN A 37 -9.88 7.47 -31.28
CA GLN A 37 -9.30 6.51 -30.35
C GLN A 37 -8.92 7.13 -29.00
N ALA A 38 -8.71 8.45 -28.93
CA ALA A 38 -8.27 9.13 -27.72
C ALA A 38 -9.28 9.00 -26.56
N ALA A 39 -10.59 9.15 -26.84
CA ALA A 39 -11.65 8.99 -25.84
C ALA A 39 -11.72 7.56 -25.26
N PRO A 40 -11.81 6.48 -26.07
CA PRO A 40 -11.83 5.11 -25.53
C PRO A 40 -10.51 4.72 -24.83
N LEU A 41 -9.37 5.24 -25.28
CA LEU A 41 -8.07 5.03 -24.62
C LEU A 41 -8.03 5.68 -23.23
N ALA A 42 -8.51 6.92 -23.09
CA ALA A 42 -8.57 7.62 -21.80
C ALA A 42 -9.41 6.82 -20.79
N LEU A 43 -10.61 6.37 -21.19
CA LEU A 43 -11.47 5.52 -20.35
C LEU A 43 -10.80 4.19 -19.98
N LYS A 44 -10.09 3.56 -20.92
CA LYS A 44 -9.33 2.33 -20.67
C LYS A 44 -8.24 2.56 -19.61
N TYR A 45 -7.49 3.65 -19.71
CA TYR A 45 -6.43 3.98 -18.75
C TYR A 45 -6.98 4.39 -17.39
N GLN A 46 -8.14 5.04 -17.34
CA GLN A 46 -8.82 5.33 -16.08
C GLN A 46 -9.22 4.04 -15.34
N LYS A 47 -9.82 3.07 -16.05
CA LYS A 47 -10.15 1.76 -15.47
C LYS A 47 -8.90 1.03 -14.96
N LEU A 48 -7.82 1.10 -15.74
CA LEU A 48 -6.56 0.46 -15.37
C LEU A 48 -5.91 1.12 -14.14
N GLN A 49 -5.97 2.44 -14.01
CA GLN A 49 -5.53 3.15 -12.81
C GLN A 49 -6.33 2.72 -11.58
N ARG A 50 -7.66 2.61 -11.68
CA ARG A 50 -8.49 2.11 -10.58
C ARG A 50 -8.14 0.69 -10.18
N LEU A 51 -7.94 -0.20 -11.16
CA LEU A 51 -7.53 -1.58 -10.89
C LEU A 51 -6.19 -1.64 -10.15
N LEU A 52 -5.17 -0.91 -10.64
CA LEU A 52 -3.87 -0.82 -9.98
C LEU A 52 -3.99 -0.29 -8.55
N ALA A 53 -4.77 0.77 -8.34
CA ALA A 53 -4.98 1.34 -7.01
C ALA A 53 -5.67 0.35 -6.06
N THR A 54 -6.64 -0.43 -6.55
CA THR A 54 -7.29 -1.48 -5.73
C THR A 54 -6.35 -2.64 -5.43
N GLU A 55 -5.48 -3.03 -6.35
CA GLU A 55 -4.48 -4.08 -6.13
C GLU A 55 -3.43 -3.64 -5.11
N ASP A 56 -2.95 -2.41 -5.21
CA ASP A 56 -1.98 -1.85 -4.26
C ASP A 56 -2.58 -1.75 -2.86
N ALA A 57 -3.84 -1.31 -2.75
CA ALA A 57 -4.55 -1.31 -1.46
C ALA A 57 -4.70 -2.73 -0.90
N ARG A 58 -5.02 -3.74 -1.73
CA ARG A 58 -5.08 -5.15 -1.30
C ARG A 58 -3.71 -5.67 -0.84
N LYS A 59 -2.63 -5.32 -1.54
CA LYS A 59 -1.27 -5.67 -1.14
C LYS A 59 -0.90 -5.04 0.19
N GLN A 60 -1.20 -3.76 0.40
CA GLN A 60 -0.99 -3.08 1.67
C GLN A 60 -1.75 -3.76 2.81
N LEU A 61 -3.02 -4.15 2.60
CA LEU A 61 -3.79 -4.91 3.60
C LEU A 61 -3.15 -6.26 3.94
N LYS A 62 -2.65 -6.99 2.95
CA LYS A 62 -1.97 -8.28 3.17
C LYS A 62 -0.66 -8.09 3.95
N THR A 63 0.13 -7.09 3.58
CA THR A 63 1.38 -6.74 4.29
C THR A 63 1.11 -6.30 5.71
N ALA A 64 0.08 -5.48 5.93
CA ALA A 64 -0.36 -5.08 7.27
C ALA A 64 -0.75 -6.31 8.11
N GLY A 65 -1.51 -7.25 7.54
CA GLY A 65 -1.83 -8.52 8.19
C GLY A 65 -0.58 -9.31 8.61
N MET A 66 0.39 -9.43 7.70
CA MET A 66 1.67 -10.09 7.99
C MET A 66 2.45 -9.41 9.11
N LEU A 67 2.58 -8.07 9.06
CA LEU A 67 3.24 -7.26 10.10
C LEU A 67 2.59 -7.44 11.47
N ARG A 68 1.25 -7.56 11.52
CA ARG A 68 0.53 -7.83 12.77
C ARG A 68 0.86 -9.20 13.33
N THR A 69 0.90 -10.23 12.49
CA THR A 69 1.24 -11.59 12.92
C THR A 69 2.66 -11.63 13.47
N ILE A 70 3.62 -11.07 12.73
CA ILE A 70 5.01 -10.95 13.16
C ILE A 70 5.08 -10.20 14.49
N GLY A 71 4.50 -9.00 14.57
CA GLY A 71 4.49 -8.20 15.79
C GLY A 71 3.86 -8.91 16.99
N SER A 72 2.80 -9.70 16.77
CA SER A 72 2.15 -10.49 17.81
C SER A 72 3.04 -11.63 18.32
N VAL A 73 3.77 -12.31 17.43
CA VAL A 73 4.74 -13.35 17.80
C VAL A 73 5.90 -12.75 18.58
N PHE A 74 6.45 -11.61 18.14
CA PHE A 74 7.52 -10.92 18.87
C PHE A 74 7.05 -10.42 20.24
N ALA A 75 5.88 -9.77 20.33
CA ALA A 75 5.34 -9.30 21.59
C ALA A 75 5.03 -10.46 22.55
N GLY A 76 4.36 -11.51 22.07
CA GLY A 76 4.03 -12.69 22.89
C GLY A 76 5.28 -13.46 23.35
N GLY A 77 6.23 -13.70 22.44
CA GLY A 77 7.50 -14.34 22.77
C GLY A 77 8.33 -13.51 23.75
N GLY A 78 8.39 -12.19 23.56
CA GLY A 78 9.05 -11.28 24.49
C GLY A 78 8.44 -11.29 25.89
N ILE A 79 7.11 -11.28 26.00
CA ILE A 79 6.42 -11.38 27.30
C ILE A 79 6.72 -12.73 27.97
N MET A 80 6.64 -13.83 27.24
CA MET A 80 6.87 -15.17 27.78
C MET A 80 8.32 -15.36 28.24
N LEU A 81 9.28 -14.85 27.48
CA LEU A 81 10.70 -14.87 27.84
C LEU A 81 11.01 -13.94 29.03
N SER A 82 10.39 -12.76 29.10
CA SER A 82 10.48 -11.89 30.27
C SER A 82 9.98 -12.59 31.54
N LEU A 83 8.85 -13.29 31.47
CA LEU A 83 8.30 -14.05 32.61
C LEU A 83 9.23 -15.20 33.01
N LEU A 84 9.77 -15.96 32.05
CA LEU A 84 10.75 -17.01 32.33
C LEU A 84 12.02 -16.45 32.99
N SER A 85 12.52 -15.32 32.49
CA SER A 85 13.70 -14.67 33.06
C SER A 85 13.44 -14.20 34.49
N LEU A 86 12.26 -13.65 34.77
CA LEU A 86 11.91 -13.18 36.12
C LEU A 86 11.90 -14.33 37.14
N VAL A 87 11.54 -15.55 36.71
CA VAL A 87 11.51 -16.76 37.55
C VAL A 87 12.86 -17.48 37.62
N TYR A 88 13.65 -17.51 36.53
CA TYR A 88 14.84 -18.37 36.41
C TYR A 88 16.17 -17.65 36.16
N LEU A 89 16.18 -16.45 35.56
CA LEU A 89 17.39 -15.74 35.13
C LEU A 89 17.34 -14.27 35.53
N THR A 90 17.94 -13.95 36.66
CA THR A 90 17.87 -12.67 37.36
C THR A 90 18.38 -11.43 36.57
N ASN A 91 18.86 -11.55 35.31
CA ASN A 91 19.69 -10.49 34.73
C ASN A 91 19.60 -10.19 33.21
N HIS A 92 18.58 -10.66 32.46
CA HIS A 92 18.47 -10.38 31.00
C HIS A 92 17.22 -9.57 30.59
N VAL A 93 16.67 -8.82 31.54
CA VAL A 93 15.40 -8.09 31.43
C VAL A 93 15.38 -7.05 30.28
N VAL A 94 16.51 -6.41 29.97
CA VAL A 94 16.59 -5.32 28.95
C VAL A 94 16.36 -5.82 27.53
N LEU A 95 16.82 -7.03 27.20
CA LEU A 95 16.75 -7.57 25.83
C LEU A 95 15.29 -7.91 25.45
N TYR A 96 14.51 -8.38 26.42
CA TYR A 96 13.12 -8.77 26.21
C TYR A 96 12.19 -7.56 26.06
N TYR A 97 12.44 -6.47 26.79
CA TYR A 97 11.69 -5.22 26.60
C TYR A 97 11.90 -4.62 25.20
N GLY A 98 13.11 -4.75 24.62
CA GLY A 98 13.35 -4.38 23.22
C GLY A 98 12.52 -5.20 22.24
N LEU A 99 12.37 -6.50 22.51
CA LEU A 99 11.59 -7.44 21.68
C LEU A 99 10.08 -7.15 21.77
N ILE A 100 9.58 -6.84 22.96
CA ILE A 100 8.20 -6.39 23.19
C ILE A 100 7.95 -5.05 22.48
N GLY A 101 8.87 -4.08 22.62
CA GLY A 101 8.78 -2.77 21.98
C GLY A 101 8.71 -2.87 20.45
N LEU A 102 9.57 -3.70 19.83
CA LEU A 102 9.50 -4.00 18.40
C LEU A 102 8.18 -4.65 18.00
N GLY A 103 7.71 -5.63 18.78
CA GLY A 103 6.43 -6.29 18.53
C GLY A 103 5.24 -5.32 18.54
N VAL A 104 5.15 -4.46 19.56
CA VAL A 104 4.11 -3.43 19.69
C VAL A 104 4.22 -2.41 18.55
N GLY A 105 5.43 -1.95 18.22
CA GLY A 105 5.67 -1.01 17.12
C GLY A 105 5.16 -1.54 15.78
N LEU A 106 5.41 -2.82 15.47
CA LEU A 106 4.91 -3.47 14.26
C LEU A 106 3.38 -3.60 14.23
N ILE A 107 2.75 -3.86 15.39
CA ILE A 107 1.27 -3.91 15.50
C ILE A 107 0.65 -2.54 15.25
N ILE A 108 1.23 -1.47 15.83
CA ILE A 108 0.75 -0.10 15.61
C ILE A 108 0.90 0.29 14.14
N LYS A 109 2.07 0.03 13.55
CA LYS A 109 2.32 0.30 12.12
C LYS A 109 1.31 -0.44 11.24
N SER A 110 1.06 -1.72 11.50
CA SER A 110 0.05 -2.50 10.80
C SER A 110 -1.36 -1.89 10.89
N ALA A 111 -1.75 -1.38 12.06
CA ALA A 111 -3.05 -0.73 12.22
C ALA A 111 -3.17 0.57 11.42
N LEU A 112 -2.09 1.35 11.33
CA LEU A 112 -2.03 2.57 10.52
C LEU A 112 -2.09 2.24 9.02
N ASP A 113 -1.30 1.26 8.57
CA ASP A 113 -1.29 0.81 7.17
C ASP A 113 -2.67 0.26 6.76
N LYS A 114 -3.34 -0.47 7.66
CA LYS A 114 -4.70 -0.96 7.42
C LYS A 114 -5.70 0.20 7.25
N LYS A 115 -5.67 1.20 8.13
CA LYS A 115 -6.54 2.39 8.03
C LYS A 115 -6.28 3.19 6.74
N ALA A 116 -5.02 3.32 6.34
CA ALA A 116 -4.64 4.00 5.10
C ALA A 116 -5.19 3.27 3.87
N ALA A 117 -5.02 1.94 3.82
CA ALA A 117 -5.54 1.13 2.72
C ALA A 117 -7.08 1.11 2.67
N GLU A 118 -7.76 1.09 3.82
CA GLU A 118 -9.22 1.21 3.90
C GLU A 118 -9.72 2.56 3.36
N LYS A 119 -9.05 3.67 3.71
CA LYS A 119 -9.36 5.00 3.16
C LYS A 119 -9.17 5.05 1.66
N MET A 120 -8.09 4.47 1.13
CA MET A 120 -7.86 4.39 -0.33
C MET A 120 -8.98 3.62 -1.03
N LEU A 121 -9.43 2.49 -0.47
CA LEU A 121 -10.54 1.72 -1.05
C LEU A 121 -11.88 2.48 -0.99
N GLN A 122 -12.11 3.28 0.05
CA GLN A 122 -13.31 4.13 0.13
C GLN A 122 -13.30 5.26 -0.90
N GLN A 123 -12.15 5.86 -1.18
CA GLN A 123 -12.01 6.91 -2.20
C GLN A 123 -12.13 6.37 -3.65
N LEU A 124 -11.97 5.07 -3.84
CA LEU A 124 -12.07 4.40 -5.14
C LEU A 124 -13.48 3.86 -5.45
N LYS A 125 -14.40 3.88 -4.47
CA LYS A 125 -15.82 3.54 -4.65
C LYS A 125 -16.61 4.77 -5.08
#